data_AF-A0A956PEU1-F1
#
_entry.id   AF-A0A956PEU1-F1
#
_cell.length_a   1.000
_cell.length_b   1.000
_cell.length_c   1.000
_cell.angle_alpha   90.00
_cell.angle_beta   90.00
_cell.angle_gamma   90.00
#
_symmetry.space_group_name_H-M   'P 1'
#
loop_
_entity.id
_entity.type
_entity.pdbx_description
1 polymer ?
#
loop_
_entity_poly.entity_id
_entity_poly.type
_entity_poly.pdbx_seq_one_letter_code
_entity_poly.pdbx_strand_id
1 'polypeptide(L)'
;MISKLPPKMQNSTRHFMETGEFRGPKTKLDSETSDRVLLSYDQNVINGCRQDNTEVDRNPAKGVVETESSRLEFKNTDAGLEFFTESLGEAPFKLVSYGVSALKGMDFVVGMTDQSGNVLSEGAVHLNRLYGDESFFAGDLKGLPT
;
A
#
# COMPACT_ATOMS: atom_id res chain seq x y z
N MET A 1 -12.12 2.31 7.11
CA MET A 1 -10.82 2.06 7.80
C MET A 1 -9.87 3.24 7.74
N ILE A 2 -10.00 4.13 6.76
CA ILE A 2 -9.17 5.34 6.60
C ILE A 2 -8.95 6.18 7.87
N SER A 3 -9.88 6.18 8.83
CA SER A 3 -9.77 6.89 10.11
C SER A 3 -8.64 6.39 11.01
N LYS A 4 -8.04 5.23 10.71
CA LYS A 4 -6.87 4.69 11.41
C LYS A 4 -5.56 5.36 10.99
N LEU A 5 -5.53 6.02 9.83
CA LEU A 5 -4.37 6.81 9.42
C LEU A 5 -4.20 8.06 10.30
N PRO A 6 -2.96 8.58 10.42
CA PRO A 6 -2.70 9.90 10.99
C PRO A 6 -3.60 10.96 10.34
N PRO A 7 -4.18 11.91 11.10
CA PRO A 7 -5.15 12.88 10.57
C PRO A 7 -4.67 13.64 9.32
N LYS A 8 -3.36 13.95 9.23
CA LYS A 8 -2.76 14.61 8.06
C LYS A 8 -2.87 13.77 6.78
N MET A 9 -2.69 12.45 6.89
CA MET A 9 -2.79 11.53 5.75
C MET A 9 -4.23 11.22 5.35
N GLN A 10 -5.20 11.36 6.26
CA GLN A 10 -6.59 11.00 5.94
C GLN A 10 -7.14 11.82 4.77
N ASN A 11 -6.81 13.11 4.70
CA ASN A 11 -7.32 13.99 3.65
C ASN A 11 -6.64 13.73 2.29
N SER A 12 -5.30 13.56 2.27
CA SER A 12 -4.57 13.20 1.05
C SER A 12 -5.02 11.84 0.52
N THR A 13 -5.25 10.88 1.42
CA THR A 13 -5.74 9.55 1.08
C THR A 13 -7.15 9.56 0.53
N ARG A 14 -8.09 10.29 1.16
CA ARG A 14 -9.46 10.43 0.61
C ARG A 14 -9.42 10.99 -0.80
N HIS A 15 -8.69 12.09 -0.99
CA HIS A 15 -8.57 12.72 -2.29
C HIS A 15 -8.02 11.75 -3.34
N PHE A 16 -6.91 11.06 -3.04
CA PHE A 16 -6.32 10.09 -3.96
C PHE A 16 -7.29 8.94 -4.32
N MET A 17 -7.99 8.40 -3.33
CA MET A 17 -8.97 7.32 -3.57
C MET A 17 -10.18 7.79 -4.39
N GLU A 18 -10.54 9.06 -4.29
CA GLU A 18 -11.64 9.67 -5.03
C GLU A 18 -11.25 10.09 -6.46
N THR A 19 -10.01 10.54 -6.66
CA THR A 19 -9.59 11.21 -7.92
C THR A 19 -8.46 10.53 -8.67
N GLY A 20 -7.72 9.61 -8.05
CA GLY A 20 -6.46 9.08 -8.60
C GLY A 20 -5.31 10.11 -8.63
N GLU A 21 -5.51 11.30 -8.06
CA GLU A 21 -4.52 12.36 -8.02
C GLU A 21 -3.81 12.42 -6.67
N PHE A 22 -2.48 12.46 -6.71
CA PHE A 22 -1.64 12.66 -5.53
C PHE A 22 -0.70 13.85 -5.78
N ARG A 23 -0.46 14.67 -4.75
CA ARG A 23 0.32 15.92 -4.86
C ARG A 23 1.83 15.72 -5.11
N GLY A 24 2.32 14.47 -5.08
CA GLY A 24 3.72 14.14 -5.28
C GLY A 24 4.14 13.95 -6.75
N PRO A 25 5.45 14.01 -7.06
CA PRO A 25 5.97 13.66 -8.38
C PRO A 25 5.61 12.21 -8.71
N LYS A 26 5.21 11.94 -9.96
CA LYS A 26 4.80 10.61 -10.42
C LYS A 26 5.95 9.89 -11.13
N THR A 27 6.23 8.67 -10.71
CA THR A 27 7.15 7.73 -11.36
C THR A 27 6.32 6.56 -11.89
N LYS A 28 6.43 6.31 -13.19
CA LYS A 28 5.82 5.15 -13.85
C LYS A 28 6.53 3.87 -13.42
N LEU A 29 5.76 2.84 -13.12
CA LEU A 29 6.23 1.52 -12.75
C LEU A 29 6.11 0.61 -13.97
N ASP A 30 7.17 -0.15 -14.28
CA ASP A 30 7.06 -1.23 -15.26
C ASP A 30 6.16 -2.37 -14.74
N SER A 31 5.73 -3.25 -15.65
CA SER A 31 4.82 -4.34 -15.32
C SER A 31 5.39 -5.30 -14.27
N GLU A 32 6.70 -5.56 -14.31
CA GLU A 32 7.36 -6.47 -13.36
C GLU A 32 7.38 -5.88 -11.95
N THR A 33 7.73 -4.61 -11.81
CA THR A 33 7.73 -3.87 -10.55
C THR A 33 6.31 -3.74 -10.01
N SER A 34 5.35 -3.42 -10.88
CA SER A 34 3.93 -3.39 -10.52
C SER A 34 3.47 -4.74 -9.95
N ASP A 35 3.75 -5.85 -10.64
CA ASP A 35 3.39 -7.19 -10.17
C ASP A 35 4.09 -7.56 -8.86
N ARG A 36 5.35 -7.16 -8.65
CA ARG A 36 6.09 -7.40 -7.39
C ARG A 36 5.50 -6.62 -6.22
N VAL A 37 5.16 -5.35 -6.41
CA VAL A 37 4.49 -4.53 -5.38
C VAL A 37 3.13 -5.13 -5.06
N LEU A 38 2.40 -5.52 -6.09
CA LEU A 38 1.11 -6.20 -5.94
C LEU A 38 1.32 -7.45 -5.11
N LEU A 39 2.17 -8.40 -5.51
CA LEU A 39 2.47 -9.63 -4.75
C LEU A 39 2.88 -9.40 -3.29
N SER A 40 3.66 -8.36 -3.01
CA SER A 40 4.14 -8.05 -1.65
C SER A 40 3.01 -7.57 -0.72
N TYR A 41 2.08 -6.78 -1.25
CA TYR A 41 0.86 -6.39 -0.53
C TYR A 41 -0.19 -7.51 -0.56
N ASP A 42 -0.30 -8.21 -1.68
CA ASP A 42 -1.18 -9.33 -1.94
C ASP A 42 -0.87 -10.47 -0.98
N GLN A 43 0.37 -10.86 -0.65
CA GLN A 43 0.62 -11.93 0.34
C GLN A 43 0.11 -11.63 1.77
N ASN A 44 0.20 -10.38 2.21
CA ASN A 44 -0.34 -9.95 3.51
C ASN A 44 -1.88 -9.84 3.45
N VAL A 45 -2.41 -9.30 2.35
CA VAL A 45 -3.84 -9.07 2.09
C VAL A 45 -4.60 -10.38 1.75
N ILE A 46 -3.96 -11.31 1.04
CA ILE A 46 -4.42 -12.65 0.61
C ILE A 46 -4.62 -13.56 1.79
N ASN A 47 -3.72 -13.55 2.79
CA ASN A 47 -3.91 -14.40 3.96
C ASN A 47 -5.21 -14.04 4.71
N GLY A 48 -5.69 -12.79 4.57
CA GLY A 48 -7.02 -12.38 5.03
C GLY A 48 -8.15 -12.58 4.01
N CYS A 49 -7.86 -12.76 2.72
CA CYS A 49 -8.85 -12.69 1.62
C CYS A 49 -8.97 -13.89 0.68
N ARG A 50 -8.14 -14.92 0.75
CA ARG A 50 -8.33 -16.12 -0.08
C ARG A 50 -9.28 -17.11 0.57
N GLN A 51 -10.53 -17.07 0.08
CA GLN A 51 -11.34 -18.27 -0.15
C GLN A 51 -10.98 -18.97 -1.48
N ASP A 52 -9.90 -18.58 -2.17
CA ASP A 52 -9.53 -19.14 -3.48
C ASP A 52 -8.16 -19.85 -3.42
N ASN A 53 -8.09 -21.10 -3.86
CA ASN A 53 -7.00 -22.06 -3.62
C ASN A 53 -5.80 -21.91 -4.57
N THR A 54 -5.26 -20.71 -4.76
CA THR A 54 -4.03 -20.54 -5.56
C THR A 54 -2.79 -20.62 -4.68
N GLU A 55 -1.87 -21.53 -5.00
CA GLU A 55 -0.58 -21.68 -4.31
C GLU A 55 0.18 -20.35 -4.29
N VAL A 56 0.72 -20.03 -3.12
CA VAL A 56 1.52 -18.83 -2.90
C VAL A 56 2.99 -19.19 -3.17
N ASP A 57 3.58 -18.61 -4.21
CA ASP A 57 5.02 -18.75 -4.49
C ASP A 57 5.83 -17.97 -3.45
N ARG A 58 6.44 -18.68 -2.51
CA ARG A 58 7.26 -18.14 -1.42
C ARG A 58 8.73 -17.96 -1.84
N ASN A 59 8.99 -17.59 -3.09
CA ASN A 59 10.36 -17.44 -3.57
C ASN A 59 11.00 -16.14 -3.04
N PRO A 60 12.00 -16.22 -2.13
CA PRO A 60 12.68 -15.04 -1.59
C PRO A 60 13.50 -14.28 -2.64
N ALA A 61 13.82 -14.89 -3.79
CA ALA A 61 14.48 -14.20 -4.90
C ALA A 61 13.61 -13.11 -5.55
N LYS A 62 12.29 -13.13 -5.30
CA LYS A 62 11.35 -12.09 -5.77
C LYS A 62 11.25 -10.88 -4.83
N GLY A 63 12.02 -10.84 -3.74
CA GLY A 63 12.06 -9.70 -2.82
C GLY A 63 10.85 -9.58 -1.90
N VAL A 64 10.11 -10.68 -1.69
CA VAL A 64 9.02 -10.76 -0.73
C VAL A 64 9.58 -10.66 0.68
N VAL A 65 9.19 -9.63 1.44
CA VAL A 65 9.61 -9.43 2.83
C VAL A 65 8.47 -9.85 3.75
N GLU A 66 8.70 -10.86 4.61
CA GLU A 66 7.77 -11.20 5.69
C GLU A 66 7.77 -10.10 6.75
N THR A 67 6.62 -9.47 6.97
CA THR A 67 6.41 -8.48 8.02
C THR A 67 5.77 -9.13 9.25
N GLU A 68 6.51 -10.01 9.93
CA GLU A 68 6.09 -10.67 11.19
C GLU A 68 5.75 -9.67 12.31
N SER A 69 6.15 -8.41 12.16
CA SER A 69 5.95 -7.33 13.11
C SER A 69 4.99 -6.27 12.56
N SER A 70 3.79 -6.65 12.10
CA SER A 70 2.80 -5.68 11.59
C SER A 70 1.38 -6.00 12.03
N ARG A 71 0.59 -4.95 12.29
CA ARG A 71 -0.86 -5.01 12.46
C ARG A 71 -1.48 -4.86 11.09
N LEU A 72 -2.41 -5.75 10.79
CA LEU A 72 -3.12 -5.80 9.54
C LEU A 72 -4.61 -5.98 9.81
N GLU A 73 -5.41 -5.14 9.18
CA GLU A 73 -6.87 -5.18 9.31
C GLU A 73 -7.52 -5.05 7.93
N PHE A 74 -8.72 -5.62 7.80
CA PHE A 74 -9.47 -5.69 6.55
C PHE A 74 -10.95 -5.39 6.71
N LYS A 75 -11.58 -4.91 5.64
CA LYS A 75 -13.03 -4.76 5.53
C LYS A 75 -13.48 -4.90 4.07
N ASN A 76 -14.44 -5.77 3.82
CA ASN A 76 -15.11 -5.83 2.51
C ASN A 76 -16.02 -4.62 2.30
N THR A 77 -15.93 -4.00 1.12
CA THR A 77 -16.73 -2.85 0.70
C THR A 77 -17.18 -3.02 -0.75
N ASP A 78 -18.13 -2.20 -1.20
CA ASP A 78 -18.62 -2.23 -2.59
C ASP A 78 -17.52 -1.87 -3.61
N ALA A 79 -16.50 -1.12 -3.19
CA ALA A 79 -15.36 -0.74 -4.03
C ALA A 79 -14.28 -1.83 -4.13
N GLY A 80 -14.34 -2.84 -3.25
CA GLY A 80 -13.30 -3.86 -3.10
C GLY A 80 -12.94 -4.09 -1.64
N LEU A 81 -11.80 -4.73 -1.42
CA LEU A 81 -11.26 -4.97 -0.10
C LEU A 81 -10.50 -3.74 0.41
N GLU A 82 -11.05 -3.09 1.42
CA GLU A 82 -10.36 -2.04 2.18
C GLU A 82 -9.37 -2.69 3.16
N PHE A 83 -8.14 -2.18 3.23
CA PHE A 83 -7.14 -2.66 4.17
C PHE A 83 -6.42 -1.51 4.89
N PHE A 84 -5.88 -1.83 6.06
CA PHE A 84 -5.01 -0.96 6.84
C PHE A 84 -3.84 -1.78 7.37
N THR A 85 -2.62 -1.26 7.19
CA THR A 85 -1.41 -1.87 7.75
C THR A 85 -0.67 -0.86 8.64
N GLU A 86 -0.06 -1.37 9.71
CA GLU A 86 0.79 -0.59 10.61
C GLU A 86 1.97 -1.47 11.05
N SER A 87 3.20 -1.02 10.87
CA SER A 87 4.36 -1.70 11.43
C SER A 87 4.34 -1.63 12.96
N LEU A 88 4.50 -2.77 13.61
CA LEU A 88 4.66 -2.94 15.05
C LEU A 88 6.15 -3.15 15.34
N GLY A 89 6.75 -2.34 16.22
CA GLY A 89 8.15 -2.51 16.61
C GLY A 89 8.79 -1.24 17.16
N GLU A 90 9.94 -1.41 17.83
CA GLU A 90 10.80 -0.32 18.33
C GLU A 90 11.74 0.17 17.21
N ALA A 91 11.18 0.65 16.10
CA ALA A 91 11.93 1.35 15.06
C ALA A 91 11.81 2.87 15.26
N PRO A 92 12.76 3.70 14.78
CA PRO A 92 12.66 5.16 14.96
C PRO A 92 11.46 5.79 14.23
N PHE A 93 10.80 5.04 13.35
CA PHE A 93 9.59 5.41 12.62
C PHE A 93 8.64 4.22 12.50
N LYS A 94 7.36 4.50 12.21
CA LYS A 94 6.32 3.52 11.88
C LYS A 94 5.90 3.68 10.44
N LEU A 95 5.69 2.57 9.75
CA LEU A 95 5.05 2.54 8.44
C LEU A 95 3.56 2.28 8.62
N VAL A 96 2.75 3.12 8.01
CA VAL A 96 1.30 2.94 7.95
C VAL A 96 0.86 2.93 6.51
N SER A 97 -0.13 2.12 6.18
CA SER A 97 -0.75 2.18 4.87
C SER A 97 -2.25 1.95 4.92
N TYR A 98 -2.92 2.49 3.93
CA TYR A 98 -4.33 2.31 3.69
C TYR A 98 -4.54 2.10 2.20
N GLY A 99 -5.35 1.12 1.82
CA GLY A 99 -5.66 0.91 0.43
C GLY A 99 -6.97 0.19 0.18
N VAL A 100 -7.33 0.14 -1.10
CA VAL A 100 -8.43 -0.63 -1.64
C VAL A 100 -7.87 -1.55 -2.71
N SER A 101 -8.08 -2.85 -2.54
CA SER A 101 -7.78 -3.86 -3.53
C SER A 101 -9.06 -4.27 -4.25
N ALA A 102 -9.06 -4.16 -5.57
CA ALA A 102 -10.15 -4.58 -6.45
C ALA A 102 -9.65 -5.71 -7.36
N LEU A 103 -10.58 -6.41 -8.02
CA LEU A 103 -10.26 -7.54 -8.92
C LEU A 103 -9.19 -7.20 -9.98
N LYS A 104 -9.04 -5.92 -10.31
CA LYS A 104 -8.30 -5.42 -11.48
C LYS A 104 -7.10 -4.55 -11.12
N GLY A 105 -6.79 -4.36 -9.84
CA GLY A 105 -5.78 -3.41 -9.41
C GLY A 105 -5.82 -3.11 -7.92
N MET A 106 -4.91 -2.24 -7.48
CA MET A 106 -4.82 -1.84 -6.08
C MET A 106 -4.37 -0.39 -5.99
N ASP A 107 -5.11 0.38 -5.22
CA ASP A 107 -4.80 1.76 -4.87
C ASP A 107 -4.49 1.84 -3.39
N PHE A 108 -3.33 2.40 -3.04
CA PHE A 108 -3.00 2.58 -1.63
C PHE A 108 -2.13 3.80 -1.39
N VAL A 109 -2.28 4.38 -0.20
CA VAL A 109 -1.38 5.40 0.35
C VAL A 109 -0.55 4.76 1.45
N VAL A 110 0.76 4.97 1.38
CA VAL A 110 1.74 4.60 2.40
C VAL A 110 2.31 5.86 3.02
N GLY A 111 2.59 5.81 4.30
CA GLY A 111 3.25 6.90 5.01
C GLY A 111 4.19 6.39 6.08
N MET A 112 5.22 7.18 6.31
CA MET A 112 6.16 7.00 7.40
C MET A 112 5.84 8.04 8.47
N THR A 113 5.66 7.59 9.71
CA THR A 113 5.43 8.45 10.85
C THR A 113 6.50 8.31 11.92
N ASP A 114 6.72 9.37 12.70
CA ASP A 114 7.50 9.24 13.94
C ASP A 114 6.66 8.58 15.05
N GLN A 115 7.27 8.38 16.22
CA GLN A 115 6.60 7.77 17.38
C GLN A 115 5.43 8.60 17.93
N SER A 116 5.37 9.90 17.62
CA SER A 116 4.27 10.80 17.99
C SER A 116 3.14 10.82 16.96
N GLY A 117 3.26 10.06 15.86
CA GLY A 117 2.28 10.01 14.79
C GLY A 117 2.39 11.18 13.80
N ASN A 118 3.48 11.96 13.84
CA ASN A 118 3.74 12.97 12.82
C ASN A 118 4.16 12.31 11.52
N VAL A 119 3.56 12.73 10.42
CA VAL A 119 3.89 12.25 9.07
C VAL A 119 5.22 12.85 8.63
N LEU A 120 6.21 11.99 8.39
CA LEU A 120 7.54 12.34 7.90
C LEU A 120 7.59 12.30 6.37
N SER A 121 6.91 11.31 5.77
CA SER A 121 6.77 11.16 4.32
C SER A 121 5.46 10.42 4.02
N GLU A 122 4.86 10.72 2.88
CA GLU A 122 3.71 10.00 2.33
C GLU A 122 3.87 9.82 0.81
N GLY A 123 3.29 8.73 0.31
CA GLY A 123 3.21 8.43 -1.11
C GLY A 123 1.98 7.59 -1.42
N ALA A 124 1.49 7.71 -2.64
CA ALA A 124 0.41 6.92 -3.18
C ALA A 124 0.95 5.98 -4.28
N VAL A 125 0.32 4.82 -4.38
CA VAL A 125 0.60 3.82 -5.41
C VAL A 125 -0.72 3.47 -6.07
N HIS A 126 -0.71 3.50 -7.40
CA HIS A 126 -1.77 3.01 -8.25
C HIS A 126 -1.24 1.85 -9.07
N LEU A 127 -1.87 0.68 -8.97
CA LEU A 127 -1.55 -0.51 -9.77
C LEU A 127 -2.78 -0.90 -10.59
N ASN A 128 -2.66 -0.90 -11.93
CA ASN A 128 -3.75 -1.25 -12.85
C ASN A 128 -3.42 -2.50 -13.68
N ARG A 129 -4.36 -3.45 -13.83
CA ARG A 129 -4.24 -4.64 -14.68
C ARG A 129 -5.11 -4.60 -15.95
N LEU A 130 -6.01 -3.64 -16.10
CA LEU A 130 -6.96 -3.59 -17.20
C LEU A 130 -6.93 -2.24 -17.91
N TYR A 131 -6.15 -2.25 -19.00
CA TYR A 131 -6.07 -1.24 -20.05
C TYR A 131 -5.34 0.07 -19.69
N GLY A 132 -4.18 0.26 -20.34
CA GLY A 132 -3.73 1.55 -20.88
C GLY A 132 -3.02 2.52 -19.94
N ASP A 133 -3.40 2.59 -18.66
CA ASP A 133 -2.74 3.48 -17.71
C ASP A 133 -1.64 2.74 -16.93
N GLU A 134 -0.41 3.25 -17.07
CA GLU A 134 0.77 2.70 -16.43
C GLU A 134 0.64 2.87 -14.91
N SER A 135 0.79 1.76 -14.19
CA SER A 135 0.98 1.75 -12.74
C SER A 135 1.98 2.83 -12.35
N PHE A 136 1.74 3.52 -11.25
CA PHE A 136 2.63 4.59 -10.82
C PHE A 136 2.79 4.63 -9.30
N PHE A 137 3.94 5.16 -8.91
CA PHE A 137 4.19 5.66 -7.57
C PHE A 137 4.19 7.19 -7.62
N ALA A 138 3.53 7.84 -6.67
CA ALA A 138 3.53 9.29 -6.53
C ALA A 138 3.81 9.68 -5.08
N GLY A 139 4.90 10.39 -4.79
CA GLY A 139 5.21 10.71 -3.40
C GLY A 139 6.59 11.28 -3.20
N ASP A 140 6.82 11.79 -1.99
CA ASP A 140 8.12 12.30 -1.59
C ASP A 140 8.93 11.16 -0.98
N LEU A 141 9.69 10.40 -1.79
CA LEU A 141 10.63 9.38 -1.30
C LEU A 141 11.89 9.98 -0.64
N LYS A 142 11.81 11.20 -0.11
CA LYS A 142 12.85 11.74 0.78
C LYS A 142 12.83 10.94 2.07
N GLY A 143 13.66 9.90 2.13
CA GLY A 143 13.82 9.08 3.33
C GLY A 143 14.29 7.65 3.10
N LEU A 144 14.26 7.13 1.86
CA LEU A 144 14.94 5.86 1.59
C LEU A 144 16.45 6.13 1.56
N PRO A 145 17.27 5.40 2.35
CA PRO A 145 18.71 5.48 2.20
C PRO A 145 19.07 5.09 0.76
N THR A 146 19.86 5.93 0.10
CA THR A 146 20.50 5.65 -1.20
C THR A 146 21.52 4.55 -1.09
#